data_AF-A0A7X6BPZ6-F1
#
_entry.id   AF-A0A7X6BPZ6-F1
#
_cell.length_a   1.000
_cell.length_b   1.000
_cell.length_c   1.000
_cell.angle_alpha   90.00
_cell.angle_beta   90.00
_cell.angle_gamma   90.00
#
_symmetry.space_group_name_H-M   'P 1'
#
loop_
_entity.id
_entity.type
_entity.pdbx_description
1 polymer ?
#
loop_
_entity_poly.entity_id
_entity_poly.type
_entity_poly.pdbx_seq_one_letter_code
_entity_poly.pdbx_strand_id
1 'polypeptide(L)'
;MAVDEKDRRRFWSRPTPLRSVDEGERDATMRHLRDRAEGQLVAHQLALQMQGKDRSHYGDAEAARRYLDLVRALRQAGQITFAEYVLHVGSRMEMVSDHRWTEGAYSGDLGPIDDLMQRVTQAHGLSDDQYWAREDEPPEYRELSEAYSACLDLKLIEVMREFGETELADLREQHPDRYDALREEGRRSVFEKDNCHTALATLIAHYESEAETAGAAGAYLSGCLMWGAAVEGRLLLWCLRAPVVAEEARQSLPAKARPRKPDPVEWTLDNLVQVARAAAWIGVLEDDDFVFSVEALLRSLRQTRNFIHPGRSLREEPHLRRDKAAFDDARAAYAALLMNEVAHAPAAPDDLTR
;
A
#
# COMPACT_ATOMS: atom_id res chain seq x y z
N MET A 1 -34.76 -49.53 26.32
CA MET A 1 -35.16 -48.63 25.21
C MET A 1 -34.18 -48.82 24.06
N ALA A 2 -34.57 -49.64 23.08
CA ALA A 2 -33.78 -49.86 21.87
C ALA A 2 -33.99 -48.66 20.93
N VAL A 3 -32.96 -47.84 20.75
CA VAL A 3 -32.97 -46.76 19.75
C VAL A 3 -32.92 -47.43 18.38
N ASP A 4 -33.95 -47.15 17.57
CA ASP A 4 -34.15 -47.74 16.24
C ASP A 4 -32.93 -47.50 15.33
N GLU A 5 -32.29 -48.59 14.93
CA GLU A 5 -31.10 -48.61 14.07
C GLU A 5 -31.39 -48.02 12.68
N LYS A 6 -32.67 -47.91 12.29
CA LYS A 6 -33.09 -47.22 11.06
C LYS A 6 -32.93 -45.70 11.11
N ASP A 7 -32.97 -45.07 12.28
CA ASP A 7 -32.81 -43.61 12.40
C ASP A 7 -31.34 -43.17 12.27
N ARG A 8 -30.38 -44.05 12.59
CA ARG A 8 -28.95 -43.74 12.43
C ARG A 8 -28.51 -43.68 10.96
N ARG A 9 -29.26 -44.29 10.03
CA ARG A 9 -28.92 -44.32 8.59
C ARG A 9 -29.46 -43.12 7.79
N ARG A 10 -30.36 -42.31 8.35
CA ARG A 10 -30.94 -41.14 7.65
C ARG A 10 -30.14 -39.84 7.80
N PHE A 11 -29.16 -39.82 8.69
CA PHE A 11 -28.33 -38.62 8.91
C PHE A 11 -27.20 -38.44 7.89
N TRP A 12 -26.96 -39.42 7.02
CA TRP A 12 -25.88 -39.36 6.04
C TRP A 12 -26.39 -38.99 4.65
N SER A 13 -25.80 -37.91 4.11
CA SER A 13 -25.76 -37.54 2.69
C SER A 13 -27.04 -37.00 2.04
N ARG A 14 -27.51 -35.84 2.51
CA ARG A 14 -28.03 -34.87 1.52
C ARG A 14 -26.82 -34.17 0.91
N PRO A 15 -26.66 -34.15 -0.43
CA PRO A 15 -25.64 -33.33 -1.06
C PRO A 15 -25.85 -31.89 -0.60
N THR A 16 -24.80 -31.24 -0.10
CA THR A 16 -24.85 -29.79 0.12
C THR A 16 -25.10 -29.16 -1.25
N PRO A 17 -26.21 -28.41 -1.43
CA PRO A 17 -26.48 -27.79 -2.71
C PRO A 17 -25.31 -26.85 -3.04
N LEU A 18 -24.79 -26.96 -4.26
CA LEU A 18 -23.81 -26.00 -4.76
C LEU A 18 -24.46 -24.62 -4.72
N ARG A 19 -23.71 -23.61 -4.27
CA ARG A 19 -24.16 -22.22 -4.32
C ARG A 19 -24.45 -21.87 -5.79
N SER A 20 -25.69 -21.48 -6.08
CA SER A 20 -26.05 -20.87 -7.35
C SER A 20 -25.79 -19.37 -7.30
N VAL A 21 -25.28 -18.81 -8.39
CA VAL A 21 -25.20 -17.37 -8.62
C VAL A 21 -26.60 -16.90 -9.01
N ASP A 22 -27.14 -15.89 -8.34
CA ASP A 22 -28.42 -15.30 -8.73
C ASP A 22 -28.26 -14.35 -9.94
N GLU A 23 -29.38 -13.93 -10.53
CA GLU A 23 -29.36 -13.06 -11.71
C GLU A 23 -28.71 -11.71 -11.44
N GLY A 24 -28.88 -11.15 -10.23
CA GLY A 24 -28.27 -9.89 -9.83
C GLY A 24 -26.75 -9.97 -9.69
N GLU A 25 -26.23 -11.03 -9.06
CA GLU A 25 -24.79 -11.30 -8.96
C GLU A 25 -24.16 -11.55 -10.34
N ARG A 26 -24.87 -12.28 -11.22
CA ARG A 26 -24.46 -12.50 -12.60
C ARG A 26 -24.37 -11.19 -13.37
N ASP A 27 -25.39 -10.35 -13.30
CA ASP A 27 -25.42 -9.07 -14.02
C ASP A 27 -24.36 -8.10 -13.49
N ALA A 28 -24.15 -8.04 -12.18
CA ALA A 28 -23.09 -7.24 -11.58
C ALA A 28 -21.69 -7.70 -12.04
N THR A 29 -21.46 -9.02 -12.09
CA THR A 29 -20.21 -9.60 -12.59
C THR A 29 -19.99 -9.26 -14.06
N MET A 30 -21.02 -9.43 -14.90
CA MET A 30 -20.92 -9.15 -16.33
C MET A 30 -20.67 -7.66 -16.61
N ARG A 31 -21.29 -6.76 -15.84
CA ARG A 31 -21.00 -5.31 -15.91
C ARG A 31 -19.55 -5.03 -15.55
N HIS A 32 -19.08 -5.50 -14.39
CA HIS A 32 -17.71 -5.28 -13.95
C HIS A 32 -16.66 -5.76 -14.98
N LEU A 33 -16.86 -6.97 -15.54
CA LEU A 33 -15.97 -7.52 -16.56
C LEU A 33 -16.01 -6.73 -17.86
N ARG A 34 -17.19 -6.26 -18.28
CA ARG A 34 -17.34 -5.41 -19.46
C ARG A 34 -16.63 -4.08 -19.25
N ASP A 35 -16.85 -3.41 -18.12
CA ASP A 35 -16.23 -2.13 -17.79
C ASP A 35 -14.69 -2.25 -17.86
N ARG A 36 -14.13 -3.34 -17.32
CA ARG A 36 -12.69 -3.64 -17.39
C ARG A 36 -12.20 -3.80 -18.83
N ALA A 37 -12.92 -4.56 -19.64
CA ALA A 37 -12.55 -4.80 -21.04
C ALA A 37 -12.64 -3.53 -21.90
N GLU A 38 -13.69 -2.73 -21.71
CA GLU A 38 -13.85 -1.44 -22.38
C GLU A 38 -12.74 -0.47 -21.99
N GLY A 39 -12.41 -0.37 -20.70
CA GLY A 39 -11.30 0.44 -20.22
C GLY A 39 -9.97 0.04 -20.88
N GLN A 40 -9.68 -1.25 -21.02
CA GLN A 40 -8.47 -1.74 -21.69
C GLN A 40 -8.41 -1.33 -23.16
N LEU A 41 -9.53 -1.45 -23.89
CA LEU A 41 -9.61 -1.07 -25.30
C LEU A 41 -9.41 0.44 -25.47
N VAL A 42 -10.09 1.26 -24.66
CA VAL A 42 -9.98 2.72 -24.71
C VAL A 42 -8.57 3.18 -24.35
N ALA A 43 -7.98 2.63 -23.28
CA ALA A 43 -6.63 2.97 -22.86
C ALA A 43 -5.60 2.66 -23.96
N HIS A 44 -5.73 1.51 -24.63
CA HIS A 44 -4.87 1.15 -25.75
C HIS A 44 -5.01 2.12 -26.93
N GLN A 45 -6.24 2.47 -27.31
CA GLN A 45 -6.50 3.42 -28.40
C GLN A 45 -5.94 4.82 -28.08
N LEU A 46 -6.18 5.32 -26.87
CA LEU A 46 -5.67 6.62 -26.43
C LEU A 46 -4.14 6.64 -26.38
N ALA A 47 -3.52 5.57 -25.87
CA ALA A 47 -2.07 5.45 -25.85
C ALA A 47 -1.47 5.51 -27.27
N LEU A 48 -2.07 4.82 -28.25
CA LEU A 48 -1.66 4.89 -29.65
C LEU A 48 -1.83 6.30 -30.25
N GLN A 49 -2.93 6.98 -29.94
CA GLN A 49 -3.17 8.36 -30.41
C GLN A 49 -2.19 9.38 -29.81
N MET A 50 -1.62 9.07 -28.66
CA MET A 50 -0.61 9.89 -27.99
C MET A 50 0.82 9.59 -28.46
N GLN A 51 1.07 8.42 -29.08
CA GLN A 51 2.36 8.12 -29.71
C GLN A 51 2.57 9.00 -30.94
N GLY A 52 3.60 9.84 -30.91
CA GLY A 52 4.00 10.69 -32.04
C GLY A 52 3.32 12.07 -32.10
N LYS A 53 2.50 12.43 -31.10
CA LYS A 53 2.11 13.84 -30.91
C LYS A 53 3.20 14.59 -30.16
N ASP A 54 3.56 15.75 -30.69
CA ASP A 54 4.60 16.62 -30.15
C ASP A 54 4.32 16.96 -28.68
N ARG A 55 5.38 17.20 -27.90
CA ARG A 55 5.28 17.52 -26.47
C ARG A 55 4.37 18.75 -26.32
N SER A 56 3.13 18.55 -25.87
CA SER A 56 2.18 19.64 -25.66
C SER A 56 2.79 20.68 -24.74
N HIS A 57 2.50 21.95 -25.00
CA HIS A 57 2.92 23.05 -24.14
C HIS A 57 2.47 22.81 -22.69
N TYR A 58 3.31 23.25 -21.76
CA TYR A 58 3.00 23.24 -20.33
C TYR A 58 1.66 23.97 -20.10
N GLY A 59 0.72 23.32 -19.40
CA GLY A 59 -0.59 23.90 -19.08
C GLY A 59 -1.66 23.85 -20.19
N ASP A 60 -1.41 23.24 -21.36
CA ASP A 60 -2.44 23.06 -22.40
C ASP A 60 -3.63 22.22 -21.88
N ALA A 61 -4.80 22.85 -21.78
CA ALA A 61 -6.04 22.25 -21.28
C ALA A 61 -6.54 21.07 -22.15
N GLU A 62 -6.36 21.12 -23.47
CA GLU A 62 -6.75 19.99 -24.32
C GLU A 62 -5.81 18.80 -24.13
N ALA A 63 -4.51 19.06 -24.03
CA ALA A 63 -3.55 18.01 -23.74
C ALA A 63 -3.77 17.38 -22.36
N ALA A 64 -4.07 18.21 -21.35
CA ALA A 64 -4.46 17.73 -20.03
C ALA A 64 -5.70 16.84 -20.10
N ARG A 65 -6.75 17.23 -20.85
CA ARG A 65 -7.97 16.44 -21.02
C ARG A 65 -7.69 15.07 -21.66
N ARG A 66 -6.91 15.05 -22.76
CA ARG A 66 -6.49 13.79 -23.41
C ARG A 66 -5.71 12.88 -22.46
N TYR A 67 -4.82 13.45 -21.65
CA TYR A 67 -4.05 12.70 -20.67
C TYR A 67 -4.95 12.13 -19.57
N LEU A 68 -5.89 12.92 -19.03
CA LEU A 68 -6.83 12.46 -18.02
C LEU A 68 -7.74 11.35 -18.55
N ASP A 69 -8.20 11.44 -19.79
CA ASP A 69 -9.00 10.38 -20.41
C ASP A 69 -8.23 9.06 -20.49
N LEU A 70 -6.92 9.11 -20.79
CA LEU A 70 -6.06 7.92 -20.73
C LEU A 70 -5.96 7.39 -19.29
N VAL A 71 -5.70 8.26 -18.31
CA VAL A 71 -5.55 7.87 -16.90
C VAL A 71 -6.84 7.24 -16.35
N ARG A 72 -8.01 7.79 -16.69
CA ARG A 72 -9.33 7.21 -16.37
C ARG A 72 -9.51 5.83 -17.01
N ALA A 73 -9.14 5.69 -18.28
CA ALA A 73 -9.23 4.41 -18.97
C ALA A 73 -8.30 3.34 -18.37
N LEU A 74 -7.05 3.72 -18.02
CA LEU A 74 -6.12 2.85 -17.30
C LEU A 74 -6.69 2.41 -15.94
N ARG A 75 -7.34 3.34 -15.24
CA ARG A 75 -7.97 3.07 -13.95
C ARG A 75 -9.16 2.12 -14.09
N GLN A 76 -10.04 2.37 -15.05
CA GLN A 76 -11.17 1.51 -15.38
C GLN A 76 -10.72 0.10 -15.79
N ALA A 77 -9.62 0.01 -16.55
CA ALA A 77 -8.95 -1.23 -16.94
C ALA A 77 -8.33 -2.00 -15.77
N GLY A 78 -8.15 -1.35 -14.61
CA GLY A 78 -7.44 -1.91 -13.46
C GLY A 78 -5.93 -2.01 -13.64
N GLN A 79 -5.36 -1.22 -14.56
CA GLN A 79 -3.92 -1.19 -14.84
C GLN A 79 -3.16 -0.26 -13.89
N ILE A 80 -3.88 0.65 -13.22
CA ILE A 80 -3.35 1.51 -12.16
C ILE A 80 -4.29 1.49 -10.93
N THR A 81 -3.71 1.74 -9.77
CA THR A 81 -4.38 1.81 -8.46
C THR A 81 -5.09 3.16 -8.25
N PHE A 82 -5.81 3.33 -7.11
CA PHE A 82 -6.35 4.65 -6.73
C PHE A 82 -5.26 5.65 -6.40
N ALA A 83 -4.21 5.23 -5.72
CA ALA A 83 -3.07 6.07 -5.39
C ALA A 83 -2.36 6.60 -6.65
N GLU A 84 -2.06 5.73 -7.62
CA GLU A 84 -1.47 6.15 -8.91
C GLU A 84 -2.40 7.06 -9.71
N TYR A 85 -3.71 6.84 -9.66
CA TYR A 85 -4.70 7.74 -10.26
C TYR A 85 -4.66 9.14 -9.63
N VAL A 86 -4.69 9.23 -8.30
CA VAL A 86 -4.59 10.50 -7.54
C VAL A 86 -3.31 11.24 -7.92
N LEU A 87 -2.17 10.54 -7.99
CA LEU A 87 -0.91 11.13 -8.46
C LEU A 87 -1.05 11.71 -9.88
N HIS A 88 -1.47 10.90 -10.85
CA HIS A 88 -1.48 11.30 -12.25
C HIS A 88 -2.45 12.45 -12.52
N VAL A 89 -3.64 12.40 -11.93
CA VAL A 89 -4.62 13.48 -12.02
C VAL A 89 -4.09 14.73 -11.32
N GLY A 90 -3.68 14.61 -10.05
CA GLY A 90 -3.19 15.72 -9.24
C GLY A 90 -2.05 16.47 -9.91
N SER A 91 -1.00 15.77 -10.34
CA SER A 91 0.13 16.38 -11.04
C SER A 91 -0.29 17.08 -12.34
N ARG A 92 -1.27 16.55 -13.08
CA ARG A 92 -1.74 17.21 -14.31
C ARG A 92 -2.53 18.47 -14.01
N MET A 93 -3.35 18.47 -12.96
CA MET A 93 -4.15 19.63 -12.54
C MET A 93 -3.28 20.73 -11.95
N GLU A 94 -2.24 20.37 -11.18
CA GLU A 94 -1.20 21.29 -10.71
C GLU A 94 -0.55 22.01 -11.90
N MET A 95 -0.10 21.26 -12.93
CA MET A 95 0.51 21.88 -14.12
C MET A 95 -0.42 22.88 -14.83
N VAL A 96 -1.73 22.58 -14.92
CA VAL A 96 -2.72 23.50 -15.52
C VAL A 96 -2.94 24.72 -14.63
N SER A 97 -3.08 24.51 -13.32
CA SER A 97 -3.29 25.59 -12.36
C SER A 97 -2.09 26.53 -12.28
N ASP A 98 -0.88 25.98 -12.22
CA ASP A 98 0.37 26.72 -12.19
C ASP A 98 0.54 27.56 -13.46
N HIS A 99 0.21 27.00 -14.62
CA HIS A 99 0.26 27.75 -15.87
C HIS A 99 -0.70 28.96 -15.84
N ARG A 100 -1.96 28.75 -15.43
CA ARG A 100 -2.95 29.83 -15.28
C ARG A 100 -2.49 30.90 -14.29
N TRP A 101 -1.87 30.48 -13.19
CA TRP A 101 -1.28 31.38 -12.21
C TRP A 101 -0.19 32.25 -12.86
N THR A 102 0.75 31.64 -13.58
CA THR A 102 1.84 32.37 -14.27
C THR A 102 1.34 33.31 -15.38
N GLU A 103 0.21 33.01 -16.01
CA GLU A 103 -0.44 33.87 -17.01
C GLU A 103 -1.28 35.00 -16.37
N GLY A 104 -1.36 35.06 -15.04
CA GLY A 104 -2.10 36.08 -14.32
C GLY A 104 -3.61 35.85 -14.26
N ALA A 105 -4.10 34.65 -14.59
CA ALA A 105 -5.54 34.34 -14.52
C ALA A 105 -6.11 34.46 -13.09
N TYR A 106 -5.26 34.34 -12.07
CA TYR A 106 -5.64 34.46 -10.65
C TYR A 106 -5.32 35.84 -10.06
N SER A 107 -4.89 36.81 -10.88
CA SER A 107 -4.48 38.15 -10.42
C SER A 107 -5.58 38.91 -9.67
N GLY A 108 -6.85 38.71 -10.03
CA GLY A 108 -7.98 39.33 -9.34
C GLY A 108 -8.15 38.86 -7.89
N ASP A 109 -7.84 37.58 -7.62
CA ASP A 109 -7.99 36.98 -6.29
C ASP A 109 -6.70 37.12 -5.46
N LEU A 110 -5.53 36.93 -6.09
CA LEU A 110 -4.23 36.96 -5.44
C LEU A 110 -3.64 38.37 -5.30
N GLY A 111 -3.95 39.28 -6.23
CA GLY A 111 -3.39 40.64 -6.26
C GLY A 111 -3.61 41.43 -4.96
N PRO A 112 -4.84 41.45 -4.39
CA PRO A 112 -5.07 42.14 -3.11
C PRO A 112 -4.24 41.58 -1.94
N ILE A 113 -3.97 40.27 -1.93
CA ILE A 113 -3.15 39.61 -0.90
C ILE A 113 -1.67 39.96 -1.13
N ASP A 114 -1.21 39.88 -2.38
CA ASP A 114 0.15 40.24 -2.77
C ASP A 114 0.47 41.71 -2.44
N ASP A 115 -0.44 42.64 -2.73
CA ASP A 115 -0.31 44.06 -2.38
C ASP A 115 -0.21 44.30 -0.86
N LEU A 116 -0.86 43.47 -0.04
CA LEU A 116 -0.74 43.52 1.42
C LEU A 116 0.60 42.94 1.87
N MET A 117 1.02 41.81 1.29
CA MET A 117 2.31 41.18 1.58
C MET A 117 3.46 42.14 1.27
N GLN A 118 3.46 42.79 0.11
CA GLN A 118 4.45 43.79 -0.28
C GLN A 118 4.50 44.99 0.68
N ARG A 119 3.34 45.47 1.17
CA ARG A 119 3.27 46.54 2.17
C ARG A 119 3.92 46.14 3.50
N VAL A 120 3.72 44.90 3.94
CA VAL A 120 4.38 44.36 5.14
C VAL A 120 5.88 44.26 4.91
N THR A 121 6.33 43.70 3.78
CA THR A 121 7.75 43.63 3.40
C THR A 121 8.43 45.00 3.43
N GLN A 122 7.81 46.02 2.83
CA GLN A 122 8.32 47.39 2.83
C GLN A 122 8.34 48.01 4.24
N ALA A 123 7.32 47.77 5.06
CA ALA A 123 7.24 48.29 6.42
C ALA A 123 8.34 47.73 7.34
N HIS A 124 8.77 46.50 7.08
CA HIS A 124 9.86 45.82 7.79
C HIS A 124 11.23 46.03 7.11
N GLY A 125 11.29 46.83 6.05
CA GLY A 125 12.55 47.28 5.44
C GLY A 125 13.26 46.24 4.58
N LEU A 126 12.59 45.18 4.14
CA LEU A 126 13.13 44.26 3.13
C LEU A 126 13.10 44.91 1.75
N SER A 127 14.16 44.73 0.97
CA SER A 127 14.19 45.04 -0.45
C SER A 127 13.55 43.92 -1.29
N ASP A 128 13.19 44.23 -2.54
CA ASP A 128 12.49 43.30 -3.46
C ASP A 128 13.27 42.00 -3.75
N ASP A 129 14.58 41.97 -3.50
CA ASP A 129 15.47 40.82 -3.67
C ASP A 129 15.75 40.06 -2.36
N GLN A 130 15.24 40.55 -1.23
CA GLN A 130 15.36 39.91 0.07
C GLN A 130 14.09 39.12 0.40
N TYR A 131 14.26 38.06 1.16
CA TYR A 131 13.17 37.23 1.67
C TYR A 131 13.44 36.86 3.13
N TRP A 132 12.38 36.67 3.91
CA TRP A 132 12.51 36.10 5.24
C TRP A 132 12.77 34.60 5.17
N ALA A 133 13.64 34.09 6.03
CA ALA A 133 13.55 32.70 6.39
C ALA A 133 12.22 32.45 7.12
N ARG A 134 11.63 31.27 6.98
CA ARG A 134 10.30 30.94 7.54
C ARG A 134 10.19 31.24 9.05
N GLU A 135 11.28 31.07 9.78
CA GLU A 135 11.35 31.32 11.24
C GLU A 135 11.35 32.82 11.59
N ASP A 136 11.78 33.67 10.67
CA ASP A 136 11.94 35.12 10.84
C ASP A 136 10.77 35.93 10.26
N GLU A 137 9.79 35.26 9.63
CA GLU A 137 8.61 35.90 9.06
C GLU A 137 7.79 36.62 10.15
N PRO A 138 7.48 37.92 9.96
CA PRO A 138 6.54 38.63 10.81
C PRO A 138 5.18 37.90 10.84
N PRO A 139 4.49 37.84 12.00
CA PRO A 139 3.21 37.16 12.11
C PRO A 139 2.18 37.62 11.06
N GLU A 140 2.07 38.92 10.79
CA GLU A 140 1.16 39.45 9.77
C GLU A 140 1.50 39.00 8.34
N TYR A 141 2.78 38.78 8.01
CA TYR A 141 3.16 38.25 6.71
C TYR A 141 2.82 36.77 6.59
N ARG A 142 3.06 36.00 7.66
CA ARG A 142 2.73 34.57 7.71
C ARG A 142 1.24 34.35 7.48
N GLU A 143 0.38 35.11 8.15
CA GLU A 143 -1.07 35.05 7.95
C GLU A 143 -1.47 35.32 6.49
N LEU A 144 -0.84 36.30 5.84
CA LEU A 144 -1.08 36.61 4.43
C LEU A 144 -0.56 35.53 3.49
N SER A 145 0.62 34.97 3.76
CA SER A 145 1.22 33.86 3.01
C SER A 145 0.37 32.59 3.09
N GLU A 146 -0.18 32.29 4.27
CA GLU A 146 -1.16 31.23 4.46
C GLU A 146 -2.45 31.48 3.68
N ALA A 147 -2.97 32.72 3.69
CA ALA A 147 -4.14 33.10 2.90
C ALA A 147 -3.89 33.01 1.39
N TYR A 148 -2.69 33.40 0.93
CA TYR A 148 -2.27 33.28 -0.47
C TYR A 148 -2.22 31.80 -0.90
N SER A 149 -1.62 30.95 -0.06
CA SER A 149 -1.53 29.51 -0.30
C SER A 149 -2.91 28.85 -0.33
N ALA A 150 -3.79 29.19 0.62
CA ALA A 150 -5.16 28.71 0.66
C ALA A 150 -5.95 29.13 -0.60
N CYS A 151 -5.72 30.35 -1.12
CA CYS A 151 -6.33 30.80 -2.36
C CYS A 151 -5.86 29.95 -3.56
N LEU A 152 -4.56 29.65 -3.66
CA LEU A 152 -4.04 28.78 -4.72
C LEU A 152 -4.61 27.35 -4.62
N ASP A 153 -4.74 26.80 -3.41
CA ASP A 153 -5.34 25.49 -3.21
C ASP A 153 -6.81 25.45 -3.65
N LEU A 154 -7.59 26.50 -3.37
CA LEU A 154 -8.95 26.64 -3.87
C LEU A 154 -8.98 26.68 -5.41
N LYS A 155 -8.05 27.37 -6.06
CA LYS A 155 -7.94 27.39 -7.52
C LYS A 155 -7.60 26.02 -8.11
N LEU A 156 -6.74 25.25 -7.44
CA LEU A 156 -6.46 23.88 -7.85
C LEU A 156 -7.71 23.00 -7.74
N ILE A 157 -8.49 23.14 -6.67
CA ILE A 157 -9.77 22.42 -6.49
C ILE A 157 -10.78 22.82 -7.58
N GLU A 158 -10.89 24.11 -7.92
CA GLU A 158 -11.70 24.60 -9.04
C GLU A 158 -11.29 23.95 -10.37
N VAL A 159 -9.98 23.88 -10.65
CA VAL A 159 -9.44 23.20 -11.83
C VAL A 159 -9.80 21.71 -11.83
N MET A 160 -9.65 20.99 -10.72
CA MET A 160 -10.07 19.59 -10.64
C MET A 160 -11.55 19.42 -11.00
N ARG A 161 -12.43 20.27 -10.45
CA ARG A 161 -13.87 20.27 -10.75
C ARG A 161 -14.16 20.57 -12.22
N GLU A 162 -13.48 21.54 -12.82
CA GLU A 162 -13.60 21.89 -14.26
C GLU A 162 -13.29 20.70 -15.18
N PHE A 163 -12.28 19.90 -14.82
CA PHE A 163 -11.90 18.73 -15.57
C PHE A 163 -12.76 17.50 -15.27
N GLY A 164 -13.73 17.60 -14.36
CA GLY A 164 -14.66 16.53 -13.99
C GLY A 164 -14.16 15.60 -12.89
N GLU A 165 -13.09 15.98 -12.18
CA GLU A 165 -12.48 15.22 -11.09
C GLU A 165 -13.07 15.59 -9.74
N THR A 166 -14.41 15.62 -9.65
CA THR A 166 -15.14 16.07 -8.45
C THR A 166 -14.82 15.24 -7.22
N GLU A 167 -14.70 13.91 -7.36
CA GLU A 167 -14.36 13.03 -6.22
C GLU A 167 -12.96 13.35 -5.65
N LEU A 168 -11.99 13.66 -6.50
CA LEU A 168 -10.64 14.02 -6.07
C LEU A 168 -10.59 15.44 -5.49
N ALA A 169 -11.35 16.36 -6.08
CA ALA A 169 -11.53 17.71 -5.56
C ALA A 169 -12.11 17.68 -4.14
N ASP A 170 -13.18 16.89 -3.93
CA ASP A 170 -13.83 16.73 -2.63
C ASP A 170 -12.91 16.00 -1.64
N LEU A 171 -12.14 15.00 -2.09
CA LEU A 171 -11.13 14.33 -1.27
C LEU A 171 -10.06 15.31 -0.78
N ARG A 172 -9.54 16.17 -1.66
CA ARG A 172 -8.54 17.19 -1.31
C ARG A 172 -9.11 18.25 -0.35
N GLU A 173 -10.36 18.67 -0.59
CA GLU A 173 -11.03 19.69 0.23
C GLU A 173 -11.42 19.18 1.63
N GLN A 174 -11.97 17.97 1.72
CA GLN A 174 -12.53 17.44 2.97
C GLN A 174 -11.52 16.61 3.78
N HIS A 175 -10.56 15.98 3.11
CA HIS A 175 -9.60 15.05 3.71
C HIS A 175 -8.19 15.23 3.11
N PRO A 176 -7.56 16.42 3.24
CA PRO A 176 -6.28 16.74 2.63
C PRO A 176 -5.16 15.76 3.01
N ASP A 177 -5.07 15.36 4.28
CA ASP A 177 -4.06 14.38 4.74
C ASP A 177 -4.18 13.03 4.01
N ARG A 178 -5.42 12.60 3.73
CA ARG A 178 -5.67 11.35 2.99
C ARG A 178 -5.33 11.51 1.51
N TYR A 179 -5.64 12.66 0.92
CA TYR A 179 -5.24 12.97 -0.45
C TYR A 179 -3.72 12.93 -0.60
N ASP A 180 -2.99 13.56 0.32
CA ASP A 180 -1.53 13.62 0.30
C ASP A 180 -0.90 12.25 0.52
N ALA A 181 -1.45 11.44 1.45
CA ALA A 181 -1.01 10.07 1.65
C ALA A 181 -1.16 9.21 0.38
N LEU A 182 -2.30 9.33 -0.31
CA LEU A 182 -2.56 8.61 -1.57
C LEU A 182 -1.67 9.11 -2.71
N ARG A 183 -1.43 10.42 -2.78
CA ARG A 183 -0.53 11.01 -3.79
C ARG A 183 0.90 10.52 -3.59
N GLU A 184 1.38 10.47 -2.34
CA GLU A 184 2.71 9.95 -2.00
C GLU A 184 2.83 8.44 -2.25
N GLU A 185 1.81 7.66 -1.89
CA GLU A 185 1.73 6.22 -2.24
C GLU A 185 1.83 6.02 -3.76
N GLY A 186 1.07 6.80 -4.52
CA GLY A 186 1.11 6.80 -5.99
C GLY A 186 2.50 7.16 -6.51
N ARG A 187 3.12 8.21 -5.97
CA ARG A 187 4.47 8.66 -6.35
C ARG A 187 5.49 7.54 -6.18
N ARG A 188 5.49 6.87 -5.02
CA ARG A 188 6.39 5.73 -4.76
C ARG A 188 6.13 4.57 -5.73
N SER A 189 4.86 4.25 -5.98
CA SER A 189 4.47 3.18 -6.90
C SER A 189 4.96 3.42 -8.34
N VAL A 190 4.90 4.67 -8.81
CA VAL A 190 5.32 5.04 -10.16
C VAL A 190 6.83 5.23 -10.29
N PHE A 191 7.46 5.95 -9.36
CA PHE A 191 8.83 6.46 -9.50
C PHE A 191 9.88 5.71 -8.68
N GLU A 192 9.48 4.91 -7.68
CA GLU A 192 10.42 4.19 -6.79
C GLU A 192 10.28 2.66 -6.91
N LYS A 193 9.98 2.16 -8.12
CA LYS A 193 9.78 0.72 -8.36
C LYS A 193 10.98 -0.15 -7.96
N ASP A 194 12.18 0.43 -8.03
CA ASP A 194 13.43 -0.27 -7.70
C ASP A 194 13.78 -0.20 -6.19
N ASN A 195 13.06 0.62 -5.40
CA ASN A 195 13.27 0.74 -3.96
C ASN A 195 12.60 -0.42 -3.19
N CYS A 196 13.13 -1.62 -3.40
CA CYS A 196 12.56 -2.86 -2.86
C CYS A 196 12.47 -2.88 -1.32
N HIS A 197 13.40 -2.24 -0.59
CA HIS A 197 13.36 -2.18 0.87
C HIS A 197 12.18 -1.37 1.39
N THR A 198 11.96 -0.16 0.85
CA THR A 198 10.83 0.69 1.23
C THR A 198 9.51 0.08 0.80
N ALA A 199 9.45 -0.48 -0.41
CA ALA A 199 8.26 -1.18 -0.90
C ALA A 199 7.89 -2.36 0.00
N LEU A 200 8.88 -3.18 0.39
CA LEU A 200 8.67 -4.31 1.28
C LEU A 200 8.25 -3.89 2.69
N ALA A 201 8.88 -2.85 3.26
CA ALA A 201 8.47 -2.30 4.56
C ALA A 201 7.02 -1.79 4.54
N THR A 202 6.60 -1.13 3.46
CA THR A 202 5.22 -0.67 3.26
C THR A 202 4.25 -1.85 3.15
N LEU A 203 4.61 -2.89 2.39
CA LEU A 203 3.81 -4.12 2.28
C LEU A 203 3.65 -4.84 3.63
N ILE A 204 4.70 -4.93 4.43
CA ILE A 204 4.64 -5.52 5.78
C ILE A 204 3.61 -4.74 6.62
N ALA A 205 3.74 -3.41 6.70
CA ALA A 205 2.81 -2.58 7.47
C ALA A 205 1.35 -2.73 7.00
N HIS A 206 1.15 -2.85 5.67
CA HIS A 206 -0.17 -3.13 5.12
C HIS A 206 -0.71 -4.49 5.58
N TYR A 207 0.10 -5.56 5.51
CA TYR A 207 -0.31 -6.88 5.99
C TYR A 207 -0.60 -6.90 7.49
N GLU A 208 0.18 -6.19 8.32
CA GLU A 208 -0.10 -6.06 9.76
C GLU A 208 -1.48 -5.41 9.99
N SER A 209 -1.76 -4.31 9.30
CA SER A 209 -3.04 -3.58 9.40
C SER A 209 -4.24 -4.42 8.94
N GLU A 210 -4.10 -5.11 7.80
CA GLU A 210 -5.12 -6.02 7.29
C GLU A 210 -5.34 -7.22 8.22
N ALA A 211 -4.28 -7.73 8.86
CA ALA A 211 -4.39 -8.81 9.82
C ALA A 211 -5.23 -8.40 11.05
N GLU A 212 -4.95 -7.23 11.63
CA GLU A 212 -5.72 -6.69 12.76
C GLU A 212 -7.17 -6.40 12.36
N THR A 213 -7.40 -5.78 11.19
CA THR A 213 -8.74 -5.48 10.69
C THR A 213 -9.56 -6.76 10.47
N ALA A 214 -8.96 -7.78 9.85
CA ALA A 214 -9.60 -9.08 9.67
C ALA A 214 -9.90 -9.76 11.01
N GLY A 215 -8.98 -9.70 11.97
CA GLY A 215 -9.19 -10.22 13.33
C GLY A 215 -10.35 -9.54 14.05
N ALA A 216 -10.42 -8.20 13.99
CA ALA A 216 -11.49 -7.41 14.59
C ALA A 216 -12.87 -7.71 13.96
N ALA A 217 -12.91 -8.02 12.66
CA ALA A 217 -14.12 -8.42 11.95
C ALA A 217 -14.49 -9.91 12.11
N GLY A 218 -13.71 -10.71 12.85
CA GLY A 218 -13.91 -12.14 13.00
C GLY A 218 -13.51 -12.99 11.78
N ALA A 219 -12.84 -12.40 10.80
CA ALA A 219 -12.29 -13.07 9.62
C ALA A 219 -10.92 -13.71 9.93
N TYR A 220 -10.88 -14.57 10.96
CA TYR A 220 -9.63 -15.09 11.54
C TYR A 220 -8.70 -15.79 10.55
N LEU A 221 -9.25 -16.56 9.59
CA LEU A 221 -8.42 -17.19 8.55
C LEU A 221 -7.67 -16.15 7.71
N SER A 222 -8.33 -15.06 7.32
CA SER A 222 -7.70 -13.95 6.61
C SER A 222 -6.66 -13.26 7.49
N GLY A 223 -6.95 -13.07 8.78
CA GLY A 223 -5.99 -12.54 9.75
C GLY A 223 -4.72 -13.39 9.85
N CYS A 224 -4.85 -14.71 10.01
CA CYS A 224 -3.71 -15.64 10.04
C CYS A 224 -2.89 -15.59 8.74
N LEU A 225 -3.55 -15.43 7.59
CA LEU A 225 -2.89 -15.29 6.30
C LEU A 225 -2.01 -14.04 6.23
N MET A 226 -2.58 -12.91 6.65
CA MET A 226 -1.90 -11.62 6.63
C MET A 226 -0.74 -11.61 7.63
N TRP A 227 -0.89 -12.19 8.82
CA TRP A 227 0.25 -12.40 9.73
C TRP A 227 1.34 -13.27 9.12
N GLY A 228 0.97 -14.34 8.40
CA GLY A 228 1.93 -15.17 7.67
C GLY A 228 2.71 -14.40 6.60
N ALA A 229 2.02 -13.54 5.84
CA ALA A 229 2.64 -12.67 4.85
C ALA A 229 3.55 -11.61 5.49
N ALA A 230 3.15 -11.03 6.63
CA ALA A 230 3.96 -10.08 7.38
C ALA A 230 5.24 -10.73 7.93
N VAL A 231 5.17 -11.95 8.49
CA VAL A 231 6.36 -12.72 8.91
C VAL A 231 7.31 -12.95 7.73
N GLU A 232 6.79 -13.42 6.60
CA GLU A 232 7.59 -13.69 5.40
C GLU A 232 8.27 -12.42 4.89
N GLY A 233 7.52 -11.31 4.80
CA GLY A 233 8.05 -10.02 4.42
C GLY A 233 9.14 -9.53 5.37
N ARG A 234 8.97 -9.67 6.69
CA ARG A 234 9.96 -9.21 7.67
C ARG A 234 11.28 -9.98 7.59
N LEU A 235 11.20 -11.31 7.51
CA LEU A 235 12.39 -12.15 7.35
C LEU A 235 13.10 -11.86 6.01
N LEU A 236 12.34 -11.64 4.93
CA LEU A 236 12.90 -11.22 3.65
C LEU A 236 13.61 -9.86 3.78
N LEU A 237 12.99 -8.89 4.45
CA LEU A 237 13.59 -7.58 4.67
C LEU A 237 14.91 -7.67 5.45
N TRP A 238 14.99 -8.54 6.45
CA TRP A 238 16.26 -8.79 7.17
C TRP A 238 17.34 -9.34 6.24
N CYS A 239 16.98 -10.32 5.38
CA CYS A 239 17.91 -10.85 4.38
C CYS A 239 18.42 -9.78 3.42
N LEU A 240 17.53 -8.88 2.96
CA LEU A 240 17.87 -7.80 2.03
C LEU A 240 18.67 -6.67 2.71
N ARG A 241 18.53 -6.47 4.02
CA ARG A 241 19.31 -5.47 4.78
C ARG A 241 20.70 -5.98 5.18
N ALA A 242 20.86 -7.29 5.38
CA ALA A 242 22.12 -7.91 5.73
C ALA A 242 22.52 -9.03 4.76
N PRO A 243 22.75 -8.71 3.46
CA PRO A 243 22.93 -9.72 2.41
C PRO A 243 24.14 -10.62 2.63
N VAL A 244 25.23 -10.10 3.22
CA VAL A 244 26.44 -10.89 3.54
C VAL A 244 26.13 -11.93 4.61
N VAL A 245 25.51 -11.51 5.72
CA VAL A 245 25.12 -12.41 6.82
C VAL A 245 24.10 -13.44 6.35
N ALA A 246 23.13 -13.02 5.54
CA ALA A 246 22.13 -13.91 4.94
C ALA A 246 22.79 -15.00 4.08
N GLU A 247 23.76 -14.62 3.25
CA GLU A 247 24.48 -15.55 2.37
C GLU A 247 25.39 -16.51 3.15
N GLU A 248 26.12 -16.01 4.15
CA GLU A 248 26.93 -16.86 5.04
C GLU A 248 26.06 -17.88 5.79
N ALA A 249 24.93 -17.43 6.34
CA ALA A 249 23.95 -18.29 6.97
C ALA A 249 23.35 -19.31 5.98
N ARG A 250 23.04 -18.89 4.75
CA ARG A 250 22.58 -19.80 3.68
C ARG A 250 23.62 -20.87 3.36
N GLN A 251 24.89 -20.50 3.29
CA GLN A 251 25.99 -21.42 3.00
C GLN A 251 26.29 -22.37 4.16
N SER A 252 26.01 -21.99 5.40
CA SER A 252 26.19 -22.88 6.57
C SER A 252 25.09 -23.95 6.67
N LEU A 253 23.92 -23.72 6.03
CA LEU A 253 22.84 -24.70 6.02
C LEU A 253 23.22 -26.02 5.32
N PRO A 254 22.72 -27.17 5.82
CA PRO A 254 22.85 -28.46 5.13
C PRO A 254 22.28 -28.43 3.72
N ALA A 255 22.85 -29.19 2.78
CA ALA A 255 22.47 -29.17 1.36
C ALA A 255 20.96 -29.40 1.08
N LYS A 256 20.26 -30.14 1.95
CA LYS A 256 18.80 -30.38 1.83
C LYS A 256 17.94 -29.19 2.26
N ALA A 257 18.45 -28.38 3.18
CA ALA A 257 17.81 -27.20 3.77
C ALA A 257 18.20 -25.90 3.03
N ARG A 258 19.39 -25.90 2.39
CA ARG A 258 19.93 -24.76 1.69
C ARG A 258 19.02 -24.30 0.53
N PRO A 259 18.58 -23.04 0.54
CA PRO A 259 17.91 -22.42 -0.61
C PRO A 259 18.77 -22.54 -1.87
N ARG A 260 18.18 -23.06 -2.96
CA ARG A 260 18.89 -23.28 -4.23
C ARG A 260 19.18 -22.00 -4.98
N LYS A 261 18.29 -21.03 -4.84
CA LYS A 261 18.37 -19.73 -5.50
C LYS A 261 19.23 -18.78 -4.66
N PRO A 262 20.12 -17.98 -5.27
CA PRO A 262 20.94 -17.03 -4.53
C PRO A 262 20.13 -15.83 -4.05
N ASP A 263 19.11 -15.41 -4.81
CA ASP A 263 18.29 -14.25 -4.50
C ASP A 263 17.27 -14.56 -3.38
N PRO A 264 17.29 -13.84 -2.24
CA PRO A 264 16.32 -13.99 -1.17
C PRO A 264 14.86 -13.80 -1.58
N VAL A 265 14.59 -13.01 -2.62
CA VAL A 265 13.22 -12.78 -3.13
C VAL A 265 12.59 -14.08 -3.68
N GLU A 266 13.41 -15.04 -4.10
CA GLU A 266 12.94 -16.35 -4.57
C GLU A 266 12.82 -17.39 -3.44
N TRP A 267 13.10 -17.02 -2.18
CA TRP A 267 13.07 -17.96 -1.05
C TRP A 267 11.66 -18.12 -0.49
N THR A 268 11.34 -19.34 -0.06
CA THR A 268 10.08 -19.61 0.65
C THR A 268 10.18 -19.17 2.11
N LEU A 269 9.05 -18.95 2.79
CA LEU A 269 9.01 -18.78 4.25
C LEU A 269 9.86 -19.82 5.03
N ASP A 270 9.87 -21.09 4.61
CA ASP A 270 10.70 -22.11 5.28
C ASP A 270 12.20 -21.85 5.12
N ASN A 271 12.61 -21.43 3.92
CA ASN A 271 13.99 -21.03 3.64
C ASN A 271 14.39 -19.82 4.48
N LEU A 272 13.52 -18.81 4.56
CA LEU A 272 13.74 -17.59 5.33
C LEU A 272 13.88 -17.88 6.84
N VAL A 273 13.01 -18.74 7.40
CA VAL A 273 13.11 -19.15 8.82
C VAL A 273 14.41 -19.90 9.10
N GLN A 274 14.83 -20.80 8.19
CA GLN A 274 16.09 -21.55 8.35
C GLN A 274 17.33 -20.64 8.28
N VAL A 275 17.34 -19.70 7.33
CA VAL A 275 18.43 -18.72 7.20
C VAL A 275 18.46 -17.80 8.42
N ALA A 276 17.31 -17.27 8.87
CA ALA A 276 17.24 -16.41 10.04
C ALA A 276 17.74 -17.10 11.32
N ARG A 277 17.44 -18.40 11.49
CA ARG A 277 17.99 -19.20 12.59
C ARG A 277 19.50 -19.37 12.45
N ALA A 278 20.00 -19.72 11.27
CA ALA A 278 21.43 -19.91 11.03
C ALA A 278 22.23 -18.61 11.19
N ALA A 279 21.61 -17.46 10.91
CA ALA A 279 22.12 -16.12 11.14
C ALA A 279 21.99 -15.64 12.60
N ALA A 280 21.40 -16.44 13.49
CA ALA A 280 21.08 -16.09 14.87
C ALA A 280 20.19 -14.83 15.00
N TRP A 281 19.36 -14.52 14.00
CA TRP A 281 18.37 -13.44 14.07
C TRP A 281 17.11 -13.85 14.82
N ILE A 282 16.86 -15.16 14.93
CA ILE A 282 15.77 -15.72 15.73
C ILE A 282 16.33 -16.78 16.67
N GLY A 283 15.86 -16.78 17.92
CA GLY A 283 16.29 -17.71 18.95
C GLY A 283 15.13 -18.27 19.76
N VAL A 284 15.30 -18.24 21.07
CA VAL A 284 14.30 -18.63 22.06
C VAL A 284 13.83 -17.41 22.83
N LEU A 285 12.58 -17.43 23.27
CA LEU A 285 12.05 -16.49 24.25
C LEU A 285 11.89 -17.23 25.58
N GLU A 286 12.32 -16.62 26.67
CA GLU A 286 12.31 -17.25 27.98
C GLU A 286 11.54 -16.36 28.97
N ASP A 287 10.72 -17.01 29.79
CA ASP A 287 10.11 -16.47 31.00
C ASP A 287 10.42 -17.43 32.16
N ASP A 288 10.10 -17.06 33.40
CA ASP A 288 10.46 -17.80 34.62
C ASP A 288 10.10 -19.30 34.55
N ASP A 289 9.02 -19.62 33.85
CA ASP A 289 8.47 -20.98 33.76
C ASP A 289 8.66 -21.67 32.40
N PHE A 290 8.97 -20.94 31.32
CA PHE A 290 8.86 -21.48 29.95
C PHE A 290 9.93 -20.97 28.98
N VAL A 291 10.32 -21.86 28.06
CA VAL A 291 11.20 -21.56 26.92
C VAL A 291 10.44 -21.80 25.62
N PHE A 292 10.30 -20.78 24.79
CA PHE A 292 9.58 -20.80 23.53
C PHE A 292 10.53 -20.69 22.33
N SER A 293 10.47 -21.65 21.41
CA SER A 293 11.22 -21.58 20.16
C SER A 293 10.50 -20.71 19.14
N VAL A 294 11.09 -19.57 18.77
CA VAL A 294 10.54 -18.67 17.74
C VAL A 294 10.43 -19.41 16.40
N GLU A 295 11.43 -20.22 16.05
CA GLU A 295 11.39 -21.08 14.85
C GLU A 295 10.15 -21.99 14.84
N ALA A 296 9.83 -22.63 15.98
CA ALA A 296 8.67 -23.51 16.08
C ALA A 296 7.36 -22.74 15.89
N LEU A 297 7.24 -21.55 16.49
CA LEU A 297 6.08 -20.66 16.32
C LEU A 297 5.89 -20.25 14.86
N LEU A 298 6.95 -19.82 14.16
CA LEU A 298 6.87 -19.43 12.75
C LEU A 298 6.55 -20.62 11.83
N ARG A 299 7.07 -21.82 12.14
CA ARG A 299 6.71 -23.04 11.42
C ARG A 299 5.26 -23.45 11.63
N SER A 300 4.70 -23.22 12.81
CA SER A 300 3.27 -23.42 13.11
C SER A 300 2.41 -22.49 12.25
N LEU A 301 2.76 -21.20 12.17
CA LEU A 301 2.07 -20.23 11.31
C LEU A 301 2.08 -20.64 9.83
N ARG A 302 3.21 -21.18 9.34
CA ARG A 302 3.29 -21.76 7.99
C ARG A 302 2.30 -22.90 7.79
N GLN A 303 2.11 -23.78 8.78
CA GLN A 303 1.12 -24.86 8.68
C GLN A 303 -0.28 -24.28 8.53
N THR A 304 -0.64 -23.27 9.34
CA THR A 304 -1.91 -22.54 9.22
C THR A 304 -2.16 -21.99 7.82
N ARG A 305 -1.14 -21.39 7.18
CA ARG A 305 -1.21 -20.95 5.77
C ARG A 305 -1.40 -22.13 4.80
N ASN A 306 -0.67 -23.21 5.00
CA ASN A 306 -0.73 -24.38 4.11
C ASN A 306 -2.10 -25.08 4.13
N PHE A 307 -2.86 -24.96 5.22
CA PHE A 307 -4.23 -25.49 5.35
C PHE A 307 -5.29 -24.69 4.61
N ILE A 308 -4.91 -23.69 3.83
CA ILE A 308 -5.80 -23.02 2.88
C ILE A 308 -5.96 -23.82 1.60
N HIS A 309 -4.97 -24.67 1.28
CA HIS A 309 -5.09 -25.58 0.16
C HIS A 309 -6.13 -26.66 0.47
N PRO A 310 -7.31 -26.68 -0.20
CA PRO A 310 -8.41 -27.53 0.21
C PRO A 310 -8.06 -29.02 0.22
N GLY A 311 -7.24 -29.47 -0.75
CA GLY A 311 -6.78 -30.86 -0.81
C GLY A 311 -5.85 -31.29 0.33
N ARG A 312 -5.19 -30.34 1.00
CA ARG A 312 -4.40 -30.63 2.21
C ARG A 312 -5.30 -30.65 3.44
N SER A 313 -6.17 -29.65 3.59
CA SER A 313 -7.14 -29.59 4.70
C SER A 313 -8.02 -30.85 4.72
N LEU A 314 -8.48 -31.32 3.57
CA LEU A 314 -9.26 -32.56 3.46
C LEU A 314 -8.52 -33.81 3.96
N ARG A 315 -7.18 -33.86 3.85
CA ARG A 315 -6.37 -35.03 4.22
C ARG A 315 -5.91 -34.99 5.67
N GLU A 316 -5.53 -33.81 6.14
CA GLU A 316 -4.85 -33.65 7.42
C GLU A 316 -5.78 -33.12 8.52
N GLU A 317 -6.68 -32.18 8.20
CA GLU A 317 -7.55 -31.50 9.17
C GLU A 317 -8.97 -31.27 8.59
N PRO A 318 -9.70 -32.34 8.22
CA PRO A 318 -11.02 -32.19 7.64
C PRO A 318 -11.95 -31.50 8.64
N HIS A 319 -12.69 -30.51 8.17
CA HIS A 319 -13.66 -29.71 8.95
C HIS A 319 -13.06 -28.73 9.97
N LEU A 320 -11.73 -28.60 10.08
CA LEU A 320 -11.16 -27.60 10.97
C LEU A 320 -11.43 -26.19 10.46
N ARG A 321 -11.95 -25.34 11.35
CA ARG A 321 -12.11 -23.90 11.11
C ARG A 321 -11.08 -23.17 11.96
N ARG A 322 -10.47 -22.13 11.39
CA ARG A 322 -9.62 -21.22 12.16
C ARG A 322 -10.51 -20.26 12.94
N ASP A 323 -10.32 -20.26 14.25
CA ASP A 323 -11.04 -19.43 15.20
C ASP A 323 -10.10 -18.35 15.77
N LYS A 324 -10.57 -17.67 16.81
CA LYS A 324 -9.81 -16.60 17.46
C LYS A 324 -8.50 -17.11 18.04
N ALA A 325 -8.45 -18.33 18.58
CA ALA A 325 -7.23 -18.86 19.18
C ALA A 325 -6.12 -19.03 18.13
N ALA A 326 -6.46 -19.59 16.96
CA ALA A 326 -5.51 -19.68 15.85
C ALA A 326 -5.02 -18.31 15.34
N PHE A 327 -5.87 -17.29 15.40
CA PHE A 327 -5.48 -15.91 15.09
C PHE A 327 -4.55 -15.32 16.15
N ASP A 328 -4.87 -15.49 17.43
CA ASP A 328 -4.04 -15.03 18.55
C ASP A 328 -2.67 -15.71 18.53
N ASP A 329 -2.60 -17.01 18.21
CA ASP A 329 -1.35 -17.76 18.04
C ASP A 329 -0.51 -17.20 16.87
N ALA A 330 -1.15 -16.86 15.75
CA ALA A 330 -0.47 -16.26 14.60
C ALA A 330 0.10 -14.87 14.93
N ARG A 331 -0.68 -14.05 15.63
CA ARG A 331 -0.27 -12.74 16.13
C ARG A 331 0.88 -12.87 17.13
N ALA A 332 0.82 -13.84 18.05
CA ALA A 332 1.87 -14.10 19.03
C ALA A 332 3.17 -14.55 18.35
N ALA A 333 3.09 -15.40 17.32
CA ALA A 333 4.25 -15.78 16.52
C ALA A 333 4.90 -14.56 15.83
N TYR A 334 4.09 -13.63 15.31
CA TYR A 334 4.58 -12.38 14.75
C TYR A 334 5.24 -11.49 15.82
N ALA A 335 4.59 -11.30 16.97
CA ALA A 335 5.15 -10.53 18.07
C ALA A 335 6.49 -11.11 18.57
N ALA A 336 6.60 -12.44 18.65
CA ALA A 336 7.83 -13.13 19.03
C ALA A 336 8.99 -12.85 18.05
N LEU A 337 8.68 -12.74 16.75
CA LEU A 337 9.66 -12.33 15.74
C LEU A 337 10.16 -10.90 15.99
N LEU A 338 9.26 -9.96 16.29
CA LEU A 338 9.62 -8.56 16.56
C LEU A 338 10.47 -8.40 17.82
N MET A 339 10.21 -9.20 18.86
CA MET A 339 11.03 -9.18 20.08
C MET A 339 12.50 -9.55 19.81
N ASN A 340 12.76 -10.37 18.79
CA ASN A 340 14.13 -10.73 18.38
C ASN A 340 14.78 -9.65 17.50
N GLU A 341 13.98 -8.85 16.78
CA GLU A 341 14.48 -7.72 15.98
C GLU A 341 15.24 -6.72 16.85
N VAL A 342 14.71 -6.40 18.04
CA VAL A 342 15.32 -5.44 18.97
C VAL A 342 16.66 -5.95 19.55
N ALA A 343 16.84 -7.26 19.63
CA ALA A 343 18.05 -7.88 20.17
C ALA A 343 19.18 -8.06 19.14
N HIS A 344 18.83 -8.16 17.85
CA HIS A 344 19.76 -8.61 16.80
C HIS A 344 19.71 -7.80 15.50
N ALA A 345 19.02 -6.65 15.47
CA ALA A 345 18.94 -5.83 14.27
C ALA A 345 20.36 -5.49 13.77
N PRO A 346 20.69 -5.80 12.50
CA PRO A 346 21.86 -5.21 11.87
C PRO A 346 21.68 -3.69 11.93
N ALA A 347 22.71 -2.96 12.35
CA ALA A 347 22.69 -1.50 12.34
C ALA A 347 22.13 -1.03 11.00
N ALA A 348 21.13 -0.14 11.04
CA ALA A 348 20.65 0.50 9.82
C ALA A 348 21.86 1.08 9.10
N PRO A 349 21.99 0.93 7.77
CA PRO A 349 23.03 1.63 7.04
C PRO A 349 22.86 3.13 7.32
N ASP A 350 23.85 3.72 7.98
CA ASP A 350 24.05 5.18 8.01
C ASP A 350 24.26 5.63 6.57
N ASP A 351 23.17 5.89 5.85
CA ASP A 351 23.06 6.86 4.75
C ASP A 351 21.71 6.67 4.02
N LEU A 352 20.71 7.43 4.44
CA LEU A 352 19.61 7.88 3.58
C LEU A 352 19.66 9.41 3.38
N THR A 353 20.85 9.99 3.53
CA THR A 353 21.17 11.37 3.12
C THR A 353 22.28 11.34 2.08
N ARG A 354 21.93 11.06 0.82
CA ARG A 354 22.61 11.59 -0.36
C ARG A 354 21.79 11.38 -1.62
#